data_AF-A0AAW4PGY7-F1
#
_entry.id   AF-A0AAW4PGY7-F1
#
_cell.length_a   1.000
_cell.length_b   1.000
_cell.length_c   1.000
_cell.angle_alpha   90.00
_cell.angle_beta   90.00
_cell.angle_gamma   90.00
#
_symmetry.space_group_name_H-M   'P 1'
#
loop_
_entity.id
_entity.type
_entity.pdbx_description
1 polymer ?
#
loop_
_entity_poly.entity_id
_entity_poly.type
_entity_poly.pdbx_seq_one_letter_code
_entity_poly.pdbx_strand_id
1 'polypeptide(L)'
;MTPAVGAVVVLTELDSAPRLLVTAVDNDETVTGVLLADLAEETRQRLASTGDRHRREELVLAVTQTTELARFCVPVAECRQLDGLDFDDADRQERETQ
;
A
#
# COMPACT_ATOMS: atom_id res chain seq x y z
N MET A 1 -15.05 2.78 -7.79
CA MET A 1 -14.29 3.81 -7.07
C MET A 1 -12.85 3.66 -7.50
N THR A 2 -12.24 4.71 -8.04
CA THR A 2 -10.81 4.71 -8.34
C THR A 2 -10.05 4.92 -7.03
N PRO A 3 -9.05 4.09 -6.70
CA PRO A 3 -8.19 4.36 -5.55
C PRO A 3 -7.44 5.68 -5.76
N ALA A 4 -7.16 6.39 -4.66
CA ALA A 4 -6.41 7.64 -4.70
C ALA A 4 -4.97 7.43 -4.23
N VAL A 5 -4.11 8.41 -4.49
CA VAL A 5 -2.75 8.43 -3.95
C VAL A 5 -2.82 8.37 -2.41
N GLY A 6 -1.92 7.58 -1.82
CA GLY A 6 -1.91 7.29 -0.38
C GLY A 6 -2.98 6.31 0.09
N ALA A 7 -3.83 5.78 -0.81
CA ALA A 7 -4.68 4.64 -0.50
C ALA A 7 -3.86 3.35 -0.53
N VAL A 8 -4.32 2.35 0.22
CA VAL A 8 -3.80 0.98 0.13
C VAL A 8 -4.84 0.12 -0.58
N VAL A 9 -4.36 -0.60 -1.57
CA VAL A 9 -5.14 -1.56 -2.34
C VAL A 9 -4.54 -2.95 -2.18
N VAL A 10 -5.36 -3.97 -2.28
CA VAL A 10 -4.90 -5.36 -2.36
C VAL A 10 -5.07 -5.86 -3.78
N LEU A 11 -4.05 -6.57 -4.28
CA LEU A 11 -4.11 -7.21 -5.59
C LEU A 11 -4.85 -8.54 -5.46
N THR A 12 -6.05 -8.63 -6.02
CA THR A 12 -6.92 -9.80 -5.84
C THR A 12 -6.61 -10.93 -6.82
N GLU A 13 -5.93 -10.64 -7.93
CA GLU A 13 -5.55 -11.65 -8.93
C GLU A 13 -4.37 -12.53 -8.50
N LEU A 14 -3.66 -12.13 -7.45
CA LEU A 14 -2.52 -12.88 -6.92
C LEU A 14 -2.96 -13.67 -5.68
N ASP A 15 -2.64 -14.97 -5.64
CA ASP A 15 -2.92 -15.84 -4.48
C ASP A 15 -2.38 -15.26 -3.16
N SER A 16 -1.23 -14.58 -3.22
CA SER A 16 -0.60 -13.94 -2.06
C SER A 16 -1.33 -12.68 -1.56
N ALA A 17 -2.32 -12.19 -2.29
CA ALA A 17 -3.07 -10.97 -2.02
C ALA A 17 -2.17 -9.81 -1.51
N PRO A 18 -1.11 -9.44 -2.24
CA PRO A 18 -0.15 -8.46 -1.76
C PRO A 18 -0.80 -7.07 -1.66
N ARG A 19 -0.45 -6.34 -0.60
CA ARG A 19 -0.92 -4.98 -0.34
C ARG A 19 0.01 -3.98 -1.02
N LEU A 20 -0.57 -3.13 -1.85
CA LEU A 20 0.09 -2.11 -2.62
C LEU A 20 -0.32 -0.73 -2.11
N LEU A 21 0.66 0.11 -1.80
CA LEU A 21 0.46 1.51 -1.49
C LEU A 21 0.42 2.31 -2.79
N VAL A 22 -0.68 3.00 -3.07
CA VAL A 22 -0.87 3.76 -4.31
C VAL A 22 -0.07 5.05 -4.27
N THR A 23 0.83 5.21 -5.24
CA THR A 23 1.74 6.36 -5.36
C THR A 23 1.34 7.28 -6.51
N ALA A 24 0.71 6.73 -7.55
CA ALA A 24 0.13 7.48 -8.64
C ALA A 24 -1.03 6.69 -9.25
N VAL A 25 -1.94 7.39 -9.93
CA VAL A 25 -3.08 6.81 -10.63
C VAL A 25 -3.05 7.37 -12.04
N ASP A 26 -3.04 6.50 -13.05
CA ASP A 26 -2.94 6.88 -14.45
C ASP A 26 -4.27 6.60 -15.15
N ASN A 27 -4.91 7.68 -15.63
CA ASN A 27 -6.18 7.70 -16.36
C ASN A 27 -7.33 6.90 -15.71
N ASP A 28 -7.30 6.72 -14.39
CA ASP A 28 -8.26 5.90 -13.63
C ASP A 28 -8.33 4.41 -14.06
N GLU A 29 -7.49 3.97 -15.01
CA GLU A 29 -7.43 2.61 -15.54
C GLU A 29 -6.34 1.80 -14.84
N THR A 30 -5.22 2.46 -14.50
CA THR A 30 -4.08 1.81 -13.86
C THR A 30 -3.61 2.58 -12.65
N VAL A 31 -3.07 1.86 -11.67
CA VAL A 31 -2.45 2.42 -10.48
C VAL A 31 -1.00 2.03 -10.46
N THR A 32 -0.16 3.02 -10.16
CA THR A 32 1.21 2.79 -9.80
C THR A 32 1.32 2.80 -8.29
N GLY A 33 1.95 1.77 -7.74
CA GLY A 33 2.19 1.70 -6.31
C GLY A 33 3.45 0.94 -5.96
N VAL A 34 3.75 0.92 -4.67
CA VAL A 34 4.87 0.16 -4.10
C VAL A 34 4.32 -0.87 -3.12
N LEU A 35 4.97 -2.03 -3.03
CA LEU A 35 4.56 -3.08 -2.11
C LEU A 35 4.81 -2.63 -0.67
N LEU A 36 3.82 -2.88 0.19
CA LEU A 36 3.95 -2.62 1.63
C LEU A 36 4.97 -3.54 2.31
N ALA A 37 5.24 -4.72 1.75
CA ALA A 37 6.28 -5.61 2.26
C ALA A 37 7.69 -5.02 2.08
N ASP A 38 7.93 -4.26 1.01
CA ASP A 38 9.21 -3.61 0.74
C ASP A 38 9.41 -2.29 1.51
N LEU A 39 8.33 -1.72 2.04
CA LEU A 39 8.40 -0.50 2.84
C LEU A 39 8.97 -0.79 4.23
N ALA A 40 9.91 0.06 4.65
CA ALA A 40 10.44 0.04 6.01
C ALA A 40 9.29 0.14 7.03
N GLU A 41 9.38 -0.65 8.10
CA GLU A 41 8.32 -0.74 9.11
C GLU A 41 7.93 0.61 9.71
N GLU A 42 8.91 1.47 9.99
CA GLU A 42 8.69 2.83 10.49
C GLU A 42 7.78 3.63 9.54
N THR A 43 7.99 3.50 8.24
CA THR A 43 7.18 4.17 7.21
C THR A 43 5.75 3.64 7.21
N ARG A 44 5.56 2.32 7.33
CA ARG A 44 4.23 1.69 7.42
C ARG A 44 3.49 2.20 8.66
N GLN A 45 4.14 2.19 9.82
CA GLN A 45 3.56 2.69 11.06
C GLN A 45 3.19 4.17 10.97
N ARG A 46 4.03 5.00 10.34
CA ARG A 46 3.73 6.42 10.09
C ARG A 46 2.52 6.61 9.18
N LEU A 47 2.39 5.80 8.12
CA LEU A 47 1.24 5.85 7.23
C LEU A 47 -0.05 5.52 8.00
N ALA A 48 -0.03 4.49 8.85
CA ALA A 48 -1.19 4.03 9.64
C ALA A 48 -1.61 5.07 10.66
N SER A 49 -0.63 5.64 11.37
CA SER A 49 -0.84 6.68 12.37
C SER A 49 -1.34 7.98 11.74
N THR A 50 -1.09 8.18 10.44
CA THR A 50 -1.53 9.35 9.70
C THR A 50 -2.98 9.15 9.28
N GLY A 51 -3.94 9.67 10.05
CA GLY A 51 -5.36 9.70 9.68
C GLY A 51 -5.71 10.74 8.61
N ASP A 52 -4.76 11.63 8.28
CA ASP A 52 -4.95 12.70 7.31
C ASP A 52 -4.52 12.27 5.91
N ARG A 53 -5.42 12.39 4.93
CA ARG A 53 -5.16 11.97 3.55
C ARG A 53 -3.98 12.72 2.94
N HIS A 54 -3.90 14.03 3.15
CA HIS A 54 -2.90 14.90 2.54
C HIS A 54 -1.50 14.58 3.06
N ARG A 55 -1.36 14.42 4.38
CA ARG A 55 -0.09 13.98 4.97
C ARG A 55 0.35 12.61 4.49
N ARG A 56 -0.61 11.72 4.25
CA ARG A 56 -0.32 10.37 3.75
C ARG A 56 0.22 10.45 2.32
N GLU A 57 -0.38 11.25 1.46
CA GLU A 57 0.10 11.53 0.11
C GLU A 57 1.52 12.10 0.10
N GLU A 58 1.81 13.08 0.96
CA GLU A 58 3.16 13.65 1.10
C GLU A 58 4.19 12.61 1.54
N LEU A 59 3.85 11.75 2.51
CA LEU A 59 4.70 10.65 2.96
C LEU A 59 4.96 9.65 1.83
N VAL A 60 3.92 9.25 1.09
CA VAL A 60 4.05 8.32 -0.03
C VAL A 60 4.97 8.89 -1.10
N LEU A 61 4.75 10.15 -1.49
CA LEU A 61 5.57 10.84 -2.49
C LEU A 61 7.02 10.96 -2.05
N ALA A 62 7.26 11.32 -0.79
CA ALA A 62 8.61 11.41 -0.24
C ALA A 62 9.32 10.05 -0.29
N VAL A 63 8.64 8.98 0.14
CA VAL A 63 9.19 7.63 0.15
C VAL A 63 9.49 7.12 -1.25
N THR A 64 8.61 7.37 -2.23
CA THR A 64 8.91 7.01 -3.63
C THR A 64 10.04 7.79 -4.26
N GLN A 65 10.35 8.98 -3.76
CA GLN A 65 11.45 9.79 -4.26
C GLN A 65 12.79 9.41 -3.62
N THR A 66 12.76 8.99 -2.35
CA THR A 66 13.97 8.67 -1.59
C THR A 66 14.38 7.21 -1.67
N THR A 67 13.42 6.32 -1.95
CA THR A 67 13.64 4.88 -1.88
C THR A 67 13.61 4.30 -3.29
N GLU A 68 14.65 3.55 -3.67
CA GLU A 68 14.75 2.84 -4.96
C GLU A 68 13.83 1.61 -5.02
N LEU A 69 12.59 1.73 -4.51
CA LEU A 69 11.63 0.65 -4.48
C LEU A 69 11.10 0.34 -5.86
N ALA A 70 10.85 -0.95 -6.11
CA ALA A 70 10.17 -1.39 -7.31
C ALA A 70 8.75 -0.80 -7.33
N ARG A 71 8.44 -0.10 -8.43
CA ARG A 71 7.10 0.42 -8.70
C ARG A 71 6.34 -0.60 -9.54
N PHE A 72 5.16 -0.96 -9.07
CA PHE A 72 4.25 -1.86 -9.76
C PHE A 72 3.14 -1.05 -10.39
N CYS A 73 2.93 -1.26 -11.69
CA CYS A 73 1.79 -0.71 -12.42
C CYS A 73 0.80 -1.84 -12.66
N VAL A 74 -0.40 -1.69 -12.12
CA VAL A 74 -1.45 -2.72 -12.13
C VAL A 74 -2.79 -2.08 -12.46
N PRO A 75 -3.68 -2.76 -13.19
CA PRO A 75 -4.97 -2.19 -13.53
C PRO A 75 -5.87 -2.08 -12.30
N VAL A 76 -6.66 -1.01 -12.24
CA VAL A 76 -7.59 -0.74 -11.13
C VAL A 76 -8.61 -1.85 -10.97
N ALA A 77 -8.98 -2.53 -12.06
CA ALA A 77 -9.89 -3.66 -12.06
C ALA A 77 -9.39 -4.86 -11.22
N GLU A 78 -8.07 -5.01 -11.09
CA GLU A 78 -7.41 -6.07 -10.31
C GLU A 78 -7.11 -5.63 -8.86
N CYS A 79 -7.47 -4.40 -8.52
CA CYS A 79 -7.22 -3.80 -7.22
C CYS A 79 -8.51 -3.68 -6.41
N ARG A 80 -8.46 -4.11 -5.14
CA ARG A 80 -9.53 -3.84 -4.18
C ARG A 80 -9.04 -2.87 -3.12
N GLN A 81 -9.74 -1.76 -2.95
CA GLN A 81 -9.42 -0.78 -1.91
C GLN A 81 -9.69 -1.35 -0.51
N LEU A 82 -8.76 -1.15 0.41
CA LEU A 82 -8.91 -1.48 1.83
C LEU A 82 -9.36 -0.23 2.60
N ASP A 83 -10.57 -0.28 3.18
CA ASP A 83 -11.09 0.72 4.11
C ASP A 83 -10.43 0.53 5.48
N GLY A 84 -9.18 0.98 5.61
CA GLY A 84 -8.41 0.91 6.85
C GLY A 84 -6.95 0.59 6.60
N LEU A 85 -6.04 1.42 7.14
CA LEU A 85 -4.62 1.11 7.20
C LEU A 85 -4.34 0.22 8.40
N ASP A 86 -4.92 -0.97 8.40
CA ASP A 86 -4.60 -1.97 9.38
C ASP A 86 -3.41 -2.77 8.83
N PHE A 87 -2.20 -2.40 9.24
CA PHE A 87 -0.98 -3.15 8.88
C PHE A 87 -0.78 -4.37 9.80
N ASP A 88 -1.76 -4.67 10.66
CA ASP A 88 -1.74 -5.73 11.67
C ASP A 88 -2.12 -7.09 11.06
N ASP A 89 -1.35 -7.54 10.06
CA ASP A 89 -1.43 -8.94 9.59
C ASP A 89 -0.13 -9.72 9.83
N ALA A 90 0.91 -9.07 10.38
CA ALA A 90 2.23 -9.69 10.52
C ALA A 90 2.52 -10.30 11.90
N ASP A 91 1.75 -9.99 12.97
CA ASP A 91 2.09 -10.47 14.33
C ASP A 91 1.32 -11.72 14.79
N ARG A 92 0.46 -12.30 13.94
CA ARG A 92 -0.30 -13.52 14.27
C ARG A 92 0.16 -14.75 13.47
N GLN A 93 1.46 -14.96 13.33
CA GLN A 93 1.95 -16.21 12.72
C GLN A 93 3.23 -16.78 13.34
N GLU A 94 3.50 -16.54 14.63
CA GLU A 94 4.62 -17.21 15.32
C GLU A 94 4.33 -17.57 16.79
N ARG A 95 3.14 -18.08 17.18
CA ARG A 95 2.93 -18.63 18.55
C ARG A 95 1.94 -19.80 18.66
N GLU A 96 1.92 -20.74 17.73
CA GLU A 96 1.18 -22.01 17.94
C GLU A 96 2.00 -23.23 17.48
N THR A 97 3.20 -23.40 18.04
CA THR A 97 3.91 -24.68 18.11
C THR A 97 4.60 -24.81 19.47
N GLN A 98 3.83 -25.06 20.53
CA GLN A 98 4.36 -25.75 21.71
C GLN A 98 3.29 -26.48 22.51
#